data_AF-A0A0Q0Y1L5-F1
#
_entry.id   AF-A0A0Q0Y1L5-F1
#
_cell.length_a   1.000
_cell.length_b   1.000
_cell.length_c   1.000
_cell.angle_alpha   90.00
_cell.angle_beta   90.00
_cell.angle_gamma   90.00
#
_symmetry.space_group_name_H-M   'P 1'
#
loop_
_entity.id
_entity.type
_entity.pdbx_description
1 polymer ?
#
loop_
_entity_poly.entity_id
_entity_poly.type
_entity_poly.pdbx_seq_one_letter_code
_entity_poly.pdbx_strand_id
1 'polypeptide(L)'
;MSRRPGARFPSVTAVAEATPAAAPRDDAAPRSALRRRMTSRRVGVALLASVIGSAGLASCASGNDALTNLARTTTNSVAGSVGSITLRNVYVAGPVSQGDSAPIVSAFFNGGGEPDTLVSVSSPEAGGGQPPKSAQLAPGGGQIFIADADAPTLRGVQRNLLIGSQLPITFTFAKAGSVTLDVPVEPAAPGASGAPTEATTSTQTPATGSASPSAGASLSAHTATPAAGTATPAAGTPTPTATATATAG
;
A
#
# COMPACT_ATOMS: atom_id res chain seq x y z
N MET A 1 34.66 19.82 20.44
CA MET A 1 34.84 20.20 19.02
C MET A 1 36.13 19.56 18.52
N SER A 2 36.05 18.40 17.86
CA SER A 2 37.24 17.67 17.38
C SER A 2 37.24 17.64 15.86
N ARG A 3 38.15 18.39 15.26
CA ARG A 3 38.42 18.39 13.81
C ARG A 3 39.34 17.21 13.50
N ARG A 4 38.95 16.32 12.58
CA ARG A 4 39.86 15.35 11.96
C ARG A 4 40.41 15.91 10.64
N PRO A 5 41.71 15.75 10.34
CA PRO A 5 42.36 16.26 9.13
C PRO A 5 42.18 15.32 7.94
N GLY A 6 42.44 15.86 6.75
CA GLY A 6 42.02 15.31 5.47
C GLY A 6 42.81 14.12 4.92
N ALA A 7 42.27 13.57 3.83
CA ALA A 7 42.97 12.68 2.93
C ALA A 7 42.76 13.17 1.49
N ARG A 8 43.88 13.24 0.77
CA ARG A 8 44.04 13.80 -0.57
C ARG A 8 43.67 12.78 -1.65
N PHE A 9 43.28 13.31 -2.80
CA PHE A 9 43.07 12.63 -4.08
C PHE A 9 44.32 11.89 -4.59
N PRO A 10 44.13 10.99 -5.57
CA PRO A 10 44.73 11.32 -6.87
C PRO A 10 43.77 11.14 -8.05
N SER A 11 43.79 12.16 -8.91
CA SER A 11 43.32 12.17 -10.29
C SER A 11 44.23 11.28 -11.14
N VAL A 12 43.66 10.48 -12.05
CA VAL A 12 44.42 9.86 -13.14
C VAL A 12 43.92 10.38 -14.47
N THR A 13 44.92 10.84 -15.23
CA THR A 13 44.91 11.55 -16.50
C THR A 13 44.57 10.65 -17.69
N ALA A 14 44.03 11.31 -18.72
CA ALA A 14 43.73 10.86 -20.08
C ALA A 14 44.85 10.12 -20.83
N VAL A 15 44.47 9.35 -21.86
CA VAL A 15 45.23 9.21 -23.12
C VAL A 15 44.23 9.15 -24.29
N ALA A 16 44.48 10.00 -25.28
CA ALA A 16 43.78 10.15 -26.54
C ALA A 16 44.49 9.35 -27.68
N GLU A 17 43.92 9.46 -28.89
CA GLU A 17 44.54 9.20 -30.21
C GLU A 17 44.67 7.72 -30.64
N ALA A 18 44.53 7.33 -31.91
CA ALA A 18 44.46 8.08 -33.17
C ALA A 18 43.76 7.24 -34.28
N THR A 19 43.15 7.94 -35.22
CA THR A 19 42.76 7.48 -36.56
C THR A 19 44.01 7.25 -37.43
N PRO A 20 43.97 6.33 -38.42
CA PRO A 20 44.33 6.79 -39.77
C PRO A 20 43.43 6.22 -40.88
N ALA A 21 43.27 7.03 -41.93
CA ALA A 21 42.76 6.65 -43.24
C ALA A 21 43.90 6.80 -44.26
N ALA A 22 44.11 5.80 -45.13
CA ALA A 22 44.79 5.92 -46.42
C ALA A 22 44.48 4.71 -47.31
N ALA A 23 44.28 4.96 -48.60
CA ALA A 23 43.73 4.07 -49.62
C ALA A 23 44.82 3.35 -50.48
N PRO A 24 44.58 2.95 -51.76
CA PRO A 24 44.48 1.54 -52.20
C PRO A 24 45.58 1.12 -53.20
N ARG A 25 45.64 -0.18 -53.57
CA ARG A 25 45.87 -0.69 -54.95
C ARG A 25 46.02 -2.21 -55.05
N ASP A 26 45.74 -2.67 -56.26
CA ASP A 26 45.43 -4.01 -56.75
C ASP A 26 46.55 -5.05 -56.81
N ASP A 27 46.05 -6.29 -56.86
CA ASP A 27 46.37 -7.37 -57.79
C ASP A 27 47.37 -8.49 -57.47
N ALA A 28 46.92 -9.67 -57.92
CA ALA A 28 47.62 -10.90 -58.27
C ALA A 28 47.92 -11.95 -57.16
N ALA A 29 47.08 -12.99 -57.18
CA ALA A 29 47.32 -14.36 -56.70
C ALA A 29 48.49 -15.04 -57.50
N PRO A 30 48.89 -16.33 -57.30
CA PRO A 30 48.31 -17.40 -56.47
C PRO A 30 49.34 -18.32 -55.76
N ARG A 31 48.86 -19.43 -55.19
CA ARG A 31 49.59 -20.61 -54.67
C ARG A 31 50.08 -20.41 -53.23
N SER A 32 49.96 -21.35 -52.30
CA SER A 32 49.77 -22.79 -52.41
C SER A 32 49.42 -23.33 -51.03
N ALA A 33 48.73 -24.46 -51.05
CA ALA A 33 48.32 -25.27 -49.93
C ALA A 33 49.36 -25.39 -48.80
N LEU A 34 48.88 -25.14 -47.57
CA LEU A 34 49.12 -25.85 -46.32
C LEU A 34 49.01 -24.79 -45.23
N ARG A 35 47.88 -24.72 -44.53
CA ARG A 35 47.77 -24.67 -43.04
C ARG A 35 46.29 -24.78 -42.68
N ARG A 36 45.63 -25.80 -43.24
CA ARG A 36 44.34 -26.28 -42.75
C ARG A 36 44.63 -27.20 -41.58
N ARG A 37 44.72 -26.63 -40.37
CA ARG A 37 44.56 -27.29 -39.05
C ARG A 37 44.98 -26.25 -37.99
N MET A 38 44.13 -26.06 -36.98
CA MET A 38 44.35 -25.27 -35.74
C MET A 38 43.74 -23.86 -35.61
N THR A 39 42.54 -23.61 -36.15
CA THR A 39 41.74 -22.43 -35.73
C THR A 39 40.34 -22.74 -35.20
N SER A 40 39.92 -24.02 -35.17
CA SER A 40 38.56 -24.38 -34.73
C SER A 40 38.38 -24.54 -33.20
N ARG A 41 39.45 -24.62 -32.40
CA ARG A 41 39.33 -24.80 -30.93
C ARG A 41 39.34 -23.51 -30.11
N ARG A 42 39.72 -22.36 -30.68
CA ARG A 42 39.82 -21.09 -29.94
C ARG A 42 38.56 -20.21 -30.02
N VAL A 43 37.62 -20.53 -30.92
CA VAL A 43 36.36 -19.77 -31.04
C VAL A 43 35.29 -20.25 -30.05
N GLY A 44 35.34 -21.51 -29.60
CA GLY A 44 34.36 -22.05 -28.64
C GLY A 44 34.53 -21.59 -27.19
N VAL A 45 35.76 -21.25 -26.76
CA VAL A 45 36.04 -20.88 -25.36
C VAL A 45 35.73 -19.40 -25.07
N ALA A 46 35.80 -18.53 -26.07
CA ALA A 46 35.51 -17.10 -25.90
C ALA A 46 34.00 -16.82 -25.68
N LEU A 47 33.10 -17.65 -26.22
CA LEU A 47 31.65 -17.48 -26.06
C LEU A 47 31.10 -18.00 -24.72
N LEU A 48 31.78 -18.96 -24.06
CA LEU A 48 31.37 -19.44 -22.74
C LEU A 48 31.80 -18.52 -21.60
N ALA A 49 32.87 -17.74 -21.77
CA ALA A 49 33.35 -16.79 -20.77
C ALA A 49 32.49 -15.52 -20.66
N SER A 50 31.81 -15.10 -21.74
CA SER A 50 30.97 -13.89 -21.71
C SER A 50 29.59 -14.12 -21.06
N VAL A 51 29.09 -15.36 -21.03
CA VAL A 51 27.80 -15.71 -20.43
C VAL A 51 27.89 -15.83 -18.91
N ILE A 52 29.05 -16.21 -18.36
CA ILE A 52 29.26 -16.35 -16.91
C ILE A 52 29.57 -14.99 -16.24
N GLY A 53 30.20 -14.06 -16.95
CA GLY A 53 30.57 -12.74 -16.41
C GLY A 53 29.40 -11.74 -16.25
N SER A 54 28.31 -11.91 -16.99
CA SER A 54 27.15 -10.99 -16.96
C SER A 54 26.09 -11.37 -15.92
N ALA A 55 26.16 -12.56 -15.33
CA ALA A 55 25.20 -13.04 -14.33
C ALA A 55 25.47 -12.53 -12.89
N GLY A 56 26.64 -11.96 -12.60
CA GLY A 56 27.02 -11.56 -11.25
C GLY A 56 26.53 -10.17 -10.79
N LEU A 57 26.12 -9.30 -11.72
CA LEU A 57 25.83 -7.89 -11.39
C LEU A 57 24.35 -7.61 -11.02
N ALA A 58 23.44 -8.56 -11.23
CA ALA A 58 22.02 -8.41 -10.87
C ALA A 58 21.68 -8.88 -9.44
N SER A 59 22.62 -9.49 -8.72
CA SER A 59 22.34 -10.14 -7.42
C SER A 59 22.32 -9.21 -6.20
N CYS A 60 22.81 -7.97 -6.30
CA CYS A 60 22.81 -7.05 -5.14
C CYS A 60 21.47 -6.33 -4.90
N ALA A 61 20.51 -6.45 -5.83
CA ALA A 61 19.19 -5.82 -5.69
C ALA A 61 18.07 -6.82 -5.31
N SER A 62 18.38 -8.12 -5.22
CA SER A 62 17.45 -9.18 -4.81
C SER A 62 17.94 -9.82 -3.51
N GLY A 63 17.61 -9.20 -2.38
CA GLY A 63 17.88 -9.73 -1.05
C GLY A 63 16.84 -9.20 -0.07
N ASN A 64 16.88 -9.65 1.19
CA ASN A 64 16.02 -9.09 2.24
C ASN A 64 16.20 -7.55 2.38
N ASP A 65 17.34 -7.02 1.93
CA ASP A 65 17.66 -5.58 1.91
C ASP A 65 17.45 -4.89 0.55
N ALA A 66 16.68 -5.49 -0.36
CA ALA A 66 16.34 -4.87 -1.64
C ALA A 66 15.65 -3.51 -1.45
N LEU A 67 15.94 -2.53 -2.30
CA LEU A 67 15.23 -1.24 -2.28
C LEU A 67 13.72 -1.40 -2.45
N THR A 68 13.26 -2.46 -3.12
CA THR A 68 11.85 -2.81 -3.23
C THR A 68 11.23 -3.27 -1.91
N ASN A 69 12.01 -3.82 -0.98
CA ASN A 69 11.54 -4.14 0.38
C ASN A 69 11.44 -2.90 1.28
N LEU A 70 12.08 -1.80 0.90
CA LEU A 70 11.95 -0.51 1.56
C LEU A 70 10.76 0.32 1.04
N ALA A 71 10.05 -0.17 0.02
CA ALA A 71 8.86 0.50 -0.50
C ALA A 71 7.81 0.58 0.61
N ARG A 72 7.55 1.81 1.09
CA ARG A 72 6.50 2.11 2.05
C ARG A 72 5.22 2.41 1.30
N THR A 73 4.09 2.10 1.92
CA THR A 73 2.79 2.61 1.48
C THR A 73 2.83 4.13 1.46
N THR A 74 2.19 4.77 0.47
CA THR A 74 2.03 6.23 0.42
C THR A 74 1.31 6.77 1.67
N THR A 75 0.56 5.93 2.36
CA THR A 75 -0.13 6.27 3.62
C THR A 75 0.81 6.09 4.81
N ASN A 76 0.92 7.13 5.64
CA ASN A 76 1.62 7.04 6.91
C ASN A 76 0.83 6.12 7.86
N SER A 77 1.48 5.10 8.40
CA SER A 77 0.81 4.18 9.32
C SER A 77 1.80 3.61 10.33
N VAL A 78 1.25 3.13 11.43
CA VAL A 78 2.02 2.46 12.48
C VAL A 78 1.71 0.97 12.50
N ALA A 79 2.66 0.19 12.99
CA ALA A 79 2.53 -1.23 13.25
C ALA A 79 3.03 -1.52 14.66
N GLY A 80 2.54 -2.59 15.26
CA GLY A 80 2.93 -3.01 16.61
C GLY A 80 2.49 -4.42 16.90
N SER A 81 2.85 -4.94 18.06
CA SER A 81 2.49 -6.29 18.46
C SER A 81 2.32 -6.40 19.97
N VAL A 82 1.46 -7.32 20.39
CA VAL A 82 1.26 -7.70 21.79
C VAL A 82 0.95 -9.18 21.85
N GLY A 83 1.72 -9.93 22.64
CA GLY A 83 1.64 -11.39 22.64
C GLY A 83 1.75 -11.97 21.22
N SER A 84 0.75 -12.74 20.81
CA SER A 84 0.65 -13.31 19.45
C SER A 84 -0.08 -12.43 18.44
N ILE A 85 -0.55 -11.24 18.85
CA ILE A 85 -1.30 -10.33 17.99
C ILE A 85 -0.36 -9.32 17.35
N THR A 86 -0.47 -9.17 16.03
CA THR A 86 0.27 -8.16 15.25
C THR A 86 -0.71 -7.21 14.60
N LEU A 87 -0.46 -5.90 14.75
CA LEU A 87 -1.23 -4.81 14.17
C LEU A 87 -0.40 -4.18 13.05
N ARG A 88 -1.03 -3.93 11.91
CA ARG A 88 -0.40 -3.34 10.71
C ARG A 88 -1.31 -2.29 10.09
N ASN A 89 -0.69 -1.38 9.35
CA ASN A 89 -1.40 -0.33 8.61
C ASN A 89 -2.38 0.46 9.49
N VAL A 90 -2.00 0.72 10.75
CA VAL A 90 -2.86 1.42 11.70
C VAL A 90 -2.75 2.92 11.47
N TYR A 91 -3.87 3.57 11.15
CA TYR A 91 -4.00 5.02 11.06
C TYR A 91 -5.45 5.45 11.33
N VAL A 92 -5.62 6.70 11.76
CA VAL A 92 -6.95 7.31 11.90
C VAL A 92 -7.32 7.97 10.57
N ALA A 93 -8.49 7.64 10.04
CA ALA A 93 -8.99 8.31 8.84
C ALA A 93 -9.55 9.70 9.22
N GLY A 94 -8.94 10.74 8.66
CA GLY A 94 -9.27 12.14 8.94
C GLY A 94 -9.16 13.05 7.71
N PRO A 95 -9.28 14.37 7.90
CA PRO A 95 -9.37 15.09 9.18
C PRO A 95 -10.69 14.83 9.94
N VAL A 96 -10.70 15.05 11.26
CA VAL A 96 -11.88 14.87 12.12
C VAL A 96 -12.04 16.10 13.03
N SER A 97 -13.25 16.63 13.15
CA SER A 97 -13.52 17.79 14.02
C SER A 97 -13.67 17.34 15.48
N GLN A 98 -13.41 18.26 16.40
CA GLN A 98 -13.68 18.05 17.82
C GLN A 98 -15.14 17.63 18.05
N GLY A 99 -15.35 16.60 18.87
CA GLY A 99 -16.65 16.03 19.19
C GLY A 99 -17.09 14.90 18.27
N ASP A 100 -16.49 14.77 17.08
CA ASP A 100 -16.87 13.75 16.10
C ASP A 100 -16.29 12.37 16.42
N SER A 101 -16.63 11.39 15.59
CA SER A 101 -16.05 10.04 15.62
C SER A 101 -14.96 9.88 14.58
N ALA A 102 -13.90 9.16 14.94
CA ALA A 102 -12.73 8.96 14.10
C ALA A 102 -12.53 7.45 13.83
N PRO A 103 -12.87 6.95 12.63
CA PRO A 103 -12.66 5.55 12.30
C PRO A 103 -11.16 5.24 12.14
N ILE A 104 -10.77 4.05 12.57
CA ILE A 104 -9.39 3.56 12.55
C ILE A 104 -9.28 2.51 11.44
N VAL A 105 -8.43 2.79 10.46
CA VAL A 105 -8.05 1.80 9.46
C VAL A 105 -6.92 0.97 10.05
N SER A 106 -7.04 -0.35 9.95
CA SER A 106 -6.06 -1.27 10.54
C SER A 106 -6.20 -2.69 10.01
N ALA A 107 -5.13 -3.48 10.14
CA ALA A 107 -5.16 -4.91 9.93
C ALA A 107 -4.59 -5.64 11.17
N PHE A 108 -5.37 -6.53 11.75
CA PHE A 108 -4.99 -7.32 12.92
C PHE A 108 -4.78 -8.77 12.52
N PHE A 109 -3.71 -9.38 13.03
CA PHE A 109 -3.35 -10.77 12.76
C PHE A 109 -3.09 -11.49 14.08
N ASN A 110 -3.62 -12.70 14.21
CA ASN A 110 -3.38 -13.56 15.36
C ASN A 110 -2.49 -14.74 14.95
N GLY A 111 -1.21 -14.68 15.33
CA GLY A 111 -0.26 -15.77 15.11
C GLY A 111 -0.31 -16.89 16.16
N GLY A 112 -1.25 -16.82 17.11
CA GLY A 112 -1.40 -17.77 18.20
C GLY A 112 -2.25 -18.99 17.84
N GLY A 113 -2.20 -20.01 18.68
CA GLY A 113 -2.99 -21.24 18.54
C GLY A 113 -4.43 -21.14 19.06
N GLU A 114 -4.79 -20.04 19.70
CA GLU A 114 -6.11 -19.81 20.28
C GLU A 114 -6.77 -18.54 19.73
N PRO A 115 -8.12 -18.47 19.67
CA PRO A 115 -8.79 -17.24 19.31
C PRO A 115 -8.60 -16.17 20.38
N ASP A 116 -8.51 -14.91 19.95
CA ASP A 116 -8.47 -13.72 20.79
C ASP A 116 -9.57 -12.74 20.36
N THR A 117 -9.81 -11.67 21.12
CA THR A 117 -10.85 -10.68 20.82
C THR A 117 -10.37 -9.29 21.22
N LEU A 118 -10.54 -8.31 20.34
CA LEU A 118 -10.32 -6.90 20.67
C LEU A 118 -11.48 -6.39 21.54
N VAL A 119 -11.24 -6.22 22.84
CA VAL A 119 -12.30 -5.85 23.80
C VAL A 119 -12.46 -4.35 23.97
N SER A 120 -11.40 -3.58 23.70
CA SER A 120 -11.43 -2.13 23.88
C SER A 120 -10.44 -1.41 22.99
N VAL A 121 -10.83 -0.22 22.57
CA VAL A 121 -9.97 0.78 21.93
C VAL A 121 -10.15 2.08 22.69
N SER A 122 -9.07 2.72 23.10
CA SER A 122 -9.14 3.96 23.87
C SER A 122 -8.02 4.92 23.51
N SER A 123 -8.25 6.20 23.76
CA SER A 123 -7.24 7.25 23.65
C SER A 123 -7.51 8.29 24.74
N PRO A 124 -6.47 8.88 25.36
CA PRO A 124 -6.65 9.99 26.29
C PRO A 124 -7.28 11.22 25.61
N GLU A 125 -7.27 11.28 24.28
CA GLU A 125 -7.75 12.40 23.47
C GLU A 125 -9.14 12.16 22.87
N ALA A 126 -9.83 11.11 23.31
CA ALA A 126 -11.19 10.79 22.92
C ALA A 126 -12.07 10.56 24.16
N GLY A 127 -13.38 10.79 24.04
CA GLY A 127 -14.34 10.47 25.09
C GLY A 127 -14.55 8.97 25.29
N GLY A 128 -14.20 8.17 24.30
CA GLY A 128 -14.19 6.71 24.37
C GLY A 128 -13.80 6.08 23.03
N GLY A 129 -13.88 4.76 22.96
CA GLY A 129 -13.72 4.04 21.70
C GLY A 129 -14.60 2.81 21.65
N GLN A 130 -14.90 2.43 20.42
CA GLN A 130 -15.78 1.33 20.07
C GLN A 130 -14.94 0.27 19.35
N PRO A 131 -14.89 -0.98 19.85
CA PRO A 131 -14.33 -2.10 19.11
C PRO A 131 -15.10 -2.33 17.79
N PRO A 132 -14.48 -3.00 16.81
CA PRO A 132 -15.14 -3.33 15.55
C PRO A 132 -16.32 -4.26 15.79
N LYS A 133 -17.24 -4.30 14.82
CA LYS A 133 -18.44 -5.16 14.90
C LYS A 133 -18.07 -6.65 15.01
N SER A 134 -17.06 -7.06 14.25
CA SER A 134 -16.40 -8.36 14.40
C SER A 134 -15.06 -8.14 15.09
N ALA A 135 -14.98 -8.44 16.38
CA ALA A 135 -13.77 -8.23 17.17
C ALA A 135 -12.93 -9.51 17.40
N GLN A 136 -13.47 -10.68 17.04
CA GLN A 136 -12.83 -11.97 17.30
C GLN A 136 -11.80 -12.31 16.21
N LEU A 137 -10.57 -12.62 16.62
CA LEU A 137 -9.47 -13.03 15.76
C LEU A 137 -9.24 -14.53 15.89
N ALA A 138 -9.54 -15.29 14.85
CA ALA A 138 -9.31 -16.73 14.80
C ALA A 138 -7.79 -17.07 14.89
N PRO A 139 -7.40 -18.26 15.40
CA PRO A 139 -6.02 -18.73 15.36
C PRO A 139 -5.46 -18.71 13.93
N GLY A 140 -4.25 -18.17 13.75
CA GLY A 140 -3.62 -18.01 12.43
C GLY A 140 -4.36 -17.06 11.47
N GLY A 141 -5.42 -16.40 11.91
CA GLY A 141 -6.29 -15.56 11.09
C GLY A 141 -5.87 -14.09 11.09
N GLY A 142 -6.52 -13.32 10.21
CA GLY A 142 -6.42 -11.86 10.21
C GLY A 142 -7.73 -11.19 9.84
N GLN A 143 -7.91 -9.96 10.29
CA GLN A 143 -9.03 -9.10 9.94
C GLN A 143 -8.52 -7.74 9.52
N ILE A 144 -9.14 -7.19 8.47
CA ILE A 144 -8.81 -5.90 7.89
C ILE A 144 -10.03 -5.00 8.06
N PHE A 145 -9.79 -3.82 8.62
CA PHE A 145 -10.78 -2.79 8.86
C PHE A 145 -10.42 -1.58 8.02
N ILE A 146 -11.37 -1.16 7.19
CA ILE A 146 -11.32 0.11 6.45
C ILE A 146 -12.24 1.11 7.15
N ALA A 147 -12.26 2.38 6.74
CA ALA A 147 -12.99 3.45 7.44
C ALA A 147 -14.53 3.40 7.23
N ASP A 148 -15.12 2.24 7.46
CA ASP A 148 -16.55 1.96 7.36
C ASP A 148 -17.19 1.76 8.74
N ALA A 149 -18.44 1.29 8.76
CA ALA A 149 -19.20 1.08 9.99
C ALA A 149 -18.73 -0.12 10.84
N ASP A 150 -17.93 -1.03 10.27
CA ASP A 150 -17.43 -2.21 10.95
C ASP A 150 -16.07 -1.97 11.61
N ALA A 151 -15.40 -0.85 11.28
CA ALA A 151 -14.10 -0.47 11.81
C ALA A 151 -14.10 -0.13 13.32
N PRO A 152 -12.98 -0.36 14.02
CA PRO A 152 -12.76 0.24 15.33
C PRO A 152 -12.80 1.77 15.21
N THR A 153 -13.46 2.44 16.17
CA THR A 153 -13.74 3.87 16.06
C THR A 153 -13.52 4.59 17.39
N LEU A 154 -12.82 5.72 17.39
CA LEU A 154 -12.78 6.63 18.54
C LEU A 154 -14.02 7.53 18.51
N ARG A 155 -14.61 7.82 19.68
CA ARG A 155 -15.80 8.66 19.81
C ARG A 155 -15.51 9.90 20.63
N GLY A 156 -16.07 11.03 20.21
CA GLY A 156 -15.98 12.28 20.94
C GLY A 156 -14.52 12.74 21.05
N VAL A 157 -13.83 12.88 19.91
CA VAL A 157 -12.45 13.37 19.93
C VAL A 157 -12.38 14.75 20.58
N GLN A 158 -11.45 14.95 21.50
CA GLN A 158 -11.43 16.12 22.38
C GLN A 158 -10.83 17.37 21.71
N ARG A 159 -10.25 17.22 20.51
CA ARG A 159 -9.72 18.32 19.69
C ARG A 159 -9.84 17.99 18.20
N ASN A 160 -9.62 19.00 17.35
CA ASN A 160 -9.52 18.79 15.90
C ASN A 160 -8.30 17.93 15.58
N LEU A 161 -8.53 16.85 14.83
CA LEU A 161 -7.50 15.94 14.32
C LEU A 161 -7.17 16.32 12.89
N LEU A 162 -5.99 16.91 12.69
CA LEU A 162 -5.49 17.31 11.39
C LEU A 162 -4.68 16.18 10.77
N ILE A 163 -4.67 16.10 9.44
CA ILE A 163 -3.78 15.19 8.70
C ILE A 163 -2.33 15.45 9.11
N GLY A 164 -1.56 14.39 9.35
CA GLY A 164 -0.18 14.43 9.81
C GLY A 164 -0.01 14.58 11.33
N SER A 165 -1.09 14.83 12.08
CA SER A 165 -1.05 14.73 13.55
C SER A 165 -1.00 13.26 14.00
N GLN A 166 -0.58 13.04 15.24
CA GLN A 166 -0.53 11.71 15.87
C GLN A 166 -1.26 11.74 17.20
N LEU A 167 -1.83 10.60 17.57
CA LEU A 167 -2.51 10.43 18.83
C LEU A 167 -2.25 9.04 19.42
N PRO A 168 -2.04 8.93 20.74
CA PRO A 168 -1.82 7.64 21.38
C PRO A 168 -3.14 6.87 21.43
N ILE A 169 -3.17 5.66 20.87
CA ILE A 169 -4.31 4.73 20.93
C ILE A 169 -3.87 3.46 21.62
N THR A 170 -4.63 3.03 22.61
CA THR A 170 -4.48 1.74 23.28
C THR A 170 -5.49 0.75 22.76
N PHE A 171 -5.01 -0.35 22.20
CA PHE A 171 -5.81 -1.52 21.83
C PHE A 171 -5.68 -2.55 22.95
N THR A 172 -6.80 -3.10 23.43
CA THR A 172 -6.82 -4.11 24.48
C THR A 172 -7.48 -5.38 23.97
N PHE A 173 -6.73 -6.47 23.99
CA PHE A 173 -7.18 -7.80 23.63
C PHE A 173 -7.46 -8.63 24.88
N ALA A 174 -8.44 -9.52 24.80
CA ALA A 174 -8.89 -10.32 25.93
C ALA A 174 -7.77 -11.23 26.49
N LYS A 175 -6.92 -11.79 25.62
CA LYS A 175 -5.86 -12.72 26.02
C LYS A 175 -4.46 -12.14 25.84
N ALA A 176 -4.18 -11.50 24.71
CA ALA A 176 -2.85 -10.98 24.45
C ALA A 176 -2.47 -9.77 25.31
N GLY A 177 -3.46 -9.06 25.86
CA GLY A 177 -3.25 -7.86 26.67
C GLY A 177 -3.36 -6.56 25.87
N SER A 178 -2.69 -5.51 26.32
CA SER A 178 -2.83 -4.16 25.73
C SER A 178 -1.57 -3.67 25.04
N VAL A 179 -1.74 -2.89 23.98
CA VAL A 179 -0.67 -2.16 23.28
C VAL A 179 -1.10 -0.74 23.00
N THR A 180 -0.21 0.20 23.30
CA THR A 180 -0.39 1.62 22.98
C THR A 180 0.52 1.98 21.82
N LEU A 181 -0.06 2.59 20.77
CA LEU A 181 0.65 3.02 19.57
C LEU A 181 0.41 4.51 19.34
N ASP A 182 1.43 5.22 18.85
CA ASP A 182 1.27 6.58 18.33
C ASP A 182 0.75 6.50 16.90
N VAL A 183 -0.56 6.68 16.76
CA VAL A 183 -1.27 6.44 15.50
C VAL A 183 -1.39 7.76 14.72
N PRO A 184 -0.89 7.84 13.47
CA PRO A 184 -1.03 9.02 12.64
C PRO A 184 -2.45 9.19 12.10
N VAL A 185 -2.82 10.44 11.83
CA VAL A 185 -4.06 10.82 11.14
C VAL A 185 -3.74 11.04 9.66
N GLU A 186 -4.42 10.31 8.80
CA GLU A 186 -4.19 10.34 7.35
C GLU A 186 -5.51 10.57 6.60
N PRO A 187 -5.45 11.04 5.34
CA PRO A 187 -6.63 11.04 4.47
C PRO A 187 -7.24 9.65 4.40
N ALA A 188 -8.57 9.55 4.46
CA ALA A 188 -9.25 8.29 4.20
C ALA A 188 -8.82 7.74 2.82
N ALA A 189 -8.34 6.49 2.78
CA ALA A 189 -7.94 5.88 1.52
C ALA A 189 -9.14 5.85 0.54
N PRO A 190 -8.91 6.00 -0.78
CA PRO A 190 -9.98 5.85 -1.77
C PRO A 190 -10.68 4.49 -1.59
N GLY A 191 -12.01 4.50 -1.41
CA GLY A 191 -12.80 3.31 -1.11
C GLY A 191 -12.93 2.95 0.38
N ALA A 192 -12.24 3.66 1.28
CA ALA A 192 -12.40 3.50 2.73
C ALA A 192 -13.56 4.33 3.29
N SER A 193 -13.99 5.41 2.64
CA SER A 193 -15.13 6.21 3.08
C SER A 193 -16.45 5.60 2.63
N GLY A 194 -17.30 5.17 3.56
CA GLY A 194 -18.70 4.79 3.30
C GLY A 194 -19.62 5.97 2.91
N ALA A 195 -19.07 7.14 2.59
CA ALA A 195 -19.85 8.26 2.07
C ALA A 195 -19.81 8.25 0.53
N PRO A 196 -20.95 8.43 -0.17
CA PRO A 196 -20.92 8.66 -1.60
C PRO A 196 -20.06 9.90 -1.86
N THR A 197 -18.99 9.72 -2.63
CA THR A 197 -18.18 10.82 -3.17
C THR A 197 -19.11 11.81 -3.87
N GLU A 198 -19.35 12.96 -3.24
CA GLU A 198 -19.55 14.17 -4.03
C GLU A 198 -18.23 14.42 -4.74
N ALA A 199 -18.22 14.08 -6.03
CA ALA A 199 -17.19 14.53 -6.92
C ALA A 199 -17.14 16.05 -6.83
N THR A 200 -16.08 16.60 -6.23
CA THR A 200 -15.72 18.00 -6.38
C THR A 200 -15.39 18.23 -7.85
N THR A 201 -16.45 18.47 -8.60
CA THR A 201 -16.39 18.98 -9.96
C THR A 201 -15.73 20.34 -9.83
N SER A 202 -14.46 20.42 -10.21
CA SER A 202 -13.78 21.70 -10.33
C SER A 202 -14.49 22.46 -11.45
N THR A 203 -15.38 23.38 -11.08
CA THR A 203 -16.00 24.34 -11.98
C THR A 203 -14.89 25.24 -12.53
N GLN A 204 -14.30 24.84 -13.66
CA GLN A 204 -13.51 25.75 -14.48
C GLN A 204 -14.47 26.79 -15.05
N THR A 205 -14.38 28.02 -14.55
CA THR A 205 -14.98 29.21 -15.14
C THR A 205 -14.45 29.39 -16.57
N PRO A 206 -15.29 29.26 -17.62
CA PRO A 206 -14.89 29.62 -18.97
C PRO A 206 -14.90 31.15 -19.07
N ALA A 207 -13.79 31.73 -19.52
CA ALA A 207 -13.71 33.16 -19.84
C ALA A 207 -14.69 33.52 -20.97
N THR A 208 -15.49 34.55 -20.74
CA THR A 208 -16.45 35.13 -21.68
C THR A 208 -15.76 35.93 -22.79
N GLY A 209 -16.11 35.66 -24.05
CA GLY A 209 -15.93 36.63 -25.14
C GLY A 209 -16.01 36.09 -26.59
N SER A 210 -17.16 36.33 -27.25
CA SER A 210 -17.40 36.49 -28.71
C SER A 210 -17.05 35.35 -29.69
N ALA A 211 -17.88 34.89 -30.64
CA ALA A 211 -19.19 35.32 -31.15
C ALA A 211 -19.84 34.23 -32.07
N SER A 212 -21.17 34.19 -32.08
CA SER A 212 -22.18 33.87 -33.13
C SER A 212 -22.20 32.55 -33.96
N PRO A 213 -23.41 32.09 -34.41
CA PRO A 213 -23.75 30.67 -34.61
C PRO A 213 -23.84 30.22 -36.09
N SER A 214 -23.89 28.89 -36.29
CA SER A 214 -24.56 28.29 -37.45
C SER A 214 -25.16 26.93 -37.11
N ALA A 215 -26.36 26.75 -37.65
CA ALA A 215 -27.32 25.68 -37.41
C ALA A 215 -26.90 24.33 -38.03
N GLY A 216 -27.49 23.24 -37.53
CA GLY A 216 -27.53 21.96 -38.24
C GLY A 216 -28.00 20.80 -37.38
N ALA A 217 -29.17 20.26 -37.74
CA ALA A 217 -29.86 19.03 -37.30
C ALA A 217 -28.94 17.84 -36.87
N SER A 218 -29.37 16.83 -36.11
CA SER A 218 -30.61 16.07 -36.23
C SER A 218 -30.76 15.04 -35.10
N LEU A 219 -31.98 14.50 -35.01
CA LEU A 219 -32.58 13.61 -34.02
C LEU A 219 -31.87 12.26 -33.78
N SER A 220 -31.97 11.72 -32.55
CA SER A 220 -32.59 10.40 -32.29
C SER A 220 -32.80 10.18 -30.78
N ALA A 221 -34.07 9.98 -30.43
CA ALA A 221 -34.53 9.58 -29.11
C ALA A 221 -34.36 8.07 -28.93
N HIS A 222 -33.89 7.63 -27.76
CA HIS A 222 -34.14 6.27 -27.29
C HIS A 222 -34.79 6.31 -25.91
N THR A 223 -36.01 5.81 -25.91
CA THR A 223 -36.99 5.73 -24.83
C THR A 223 -36.54 4.75 -23.74
N ALA A 224 -36.74 5.14 -22.49
CA ALA A 224 -36.57 4.32 -21.30
C ALA A 224 -37.54 3.13 -21.25
N THR A 225 -37.14 2.04 -20.60
CA THR A 225 -38.05 1.02 -20.05
C THR A 225 -37.56 0.63 -18.65
N PRO A 226 -38.33 0.90 -17.59
CA PRO A 226 -38.06 0.39 -16.25
C PRO A 226 -38.73 -0.97 -16.06
N ALA A 227 -37.97 -1.99 -15.66
CA ALA A 227 -38.50 -3.26 -15.21
C ALA A 227 -38.53 -3.28 -13.67
N ALA A 228 -39.74 -3.28 -13.12
CA ALA A 228 -40.02 -3.54 -11.72
C ALA A 228 -39.83 -5.04 -11.43
N GLY A 229 -38.99 -5.35 -10.45
CA GLY A 229 -38.85 -6.70 -9.89
C GLY A 229 -39.29 -6.70 -8.43
N THR A 230 -40.52 -7.13 -8.19
CA THR A 230 -41.11 -7.35 -6.88
C THR A 230 -40.64 -8.72 -6.35
N ALA A 231 -40.01 -8.77 -5.17
CA ALA A 231 -39.76 -10.02 -4.47
C ALA A 231 -40.08 -9.87 -2.97
N THR A 232 -40.94 -10.79 -2.54
CA THR A 232 -41.69 -10.92 -1.30
C THR A 232 -40.83 -11.21 -0.06
N PRO A 233 -41.17 -10.66 1.13
CA PRO A 233 -40.57 -11.06 2.40
C PRO A 233 -41.22 -12.34 2.96
N ALA A 234 -40.42 -13.37 3.21
CA ALA A 234 -40.83 -14.55 3.96
C ALA A 234 -40.46 -14.37 5.45
N ALA A 235 -41.49 -14.35 6.29
CA ALA A 235 -41.40 -14.34 7.74
C ALA A 235 -40.91 -15.70 8.27
N GLY A 236 -39.98 -15.66 9.21
CA GLY A 236 -39.53 -16.81 9.98
C GLY A 236 -39.30 -16.41 11.43
N THR A 237 -40.34 -16.59 12.26
CA THR A 237 -40.32 -16.43 13.71
C THR A 237 -39.71 -17.68 14.36
N PRO A 238 -38.77 -17.54 15.30
CA PRO A 238 -38.68 -18.50 16.40
C PRO A 238 -38.91 -17.85 17.77
N THR A 239 -39.73 -18.58 18.51
CA THR A 239 -40.28 -18.42 19.86
C THR A 239 -39.24 -18.21 20.97
N PRO A 240 -39.50 -17.33 21.97
CA PRO A 240 -38.75 -17.31 23.22
C PRO A 240 -39.29 -18.37 24.20
N THR A 241 -38.42 -19.25 24.68
CA THR A 241 -38.71 -20.09 25.86
C THR A 241 -37.95 -19.51 27.06
N ALA A 242 -38.68 -18.91 27.98
CA ALA A 242 -38.20 -18.55 29.30
C ALA A 242 -38.38 -19.76 30.24
N THR A 243 -37.32 -20.16 30.93
CA THR A 243 -37.41 -21.03 32.10
C THR A 243 -36.79 -20.29 33.27
N ALA A 244 -37.65 -19.80 34.16
CA ALA A 244 -37.29 -19.38 35.49
C ALA A 244 -37.24 -20.61 36.40
N THR A 245 -36.22 -20.71 37.25
CA THR A 245 -36.28 -21.57 38.43
C THR A 245 -35.66 -20.79 39.58
N ALA A 246 -36.51 -20.39 40.51
CA ALA A 246 -36.16 -19.98 41.85
C ALA A 246 -36.15 -21.23 42.73
N THR A 247 -35.10 -21.40 43.54
CA THR A 247 -35.15 -22.26 44.73
C THR A 247 -34.37 -21.58 45.84
N ALA A 248 -35.05 -21.45 46.98
CA ALA A 248 -34.56 -20.98 48.25
C ALA A 248 -33.65 -22.01 48.93
N GLY A 249 -32.69 -21.50 49.71
CA GLY A 249 -31.81 -22.25 50.61
C GLY A 249 -30.89 -21.28 51.32
#